data_AF-A0ABD3P8W1-F1
#
_entry.id   AF-A0ABD3P8W1-F1
#
_cell.length_a   1.000
_cell.length_b   1.000
_cell.length_c   1.000
_cell.angle_alpha   90.00
_cell.angle_beta   90.00
_cell.angle_gamma   90.00
#
_symmetry.space_group_name_H-M   'P 1'
#
loop_
_entity.id
_entity.type
_entity.pdbx_description
1 polymer ?
#
loop_
_entity_poly.entity_id
_entity_poly.type
_entity_poly.pdbx_seq_one_letter_code
_entity_poly.pdbx_strand_id
1 'polypeptide(L)'
;MSISSTSLRPSKPLRPLVVCGPSGVGKGTIISKFMEYSLHSNVLPKFGFSVSHTTRQPRPGEVDGVHYNFVTRDFFQEKINLGDFFIEHAEVHGNMYGTSFQAIFDVTKVSDGGSDIPDGVERQCLLDIDVEGVKSIKGFQSRQQLKLSMEPTLGKAKSTQQYASETRELPLLCANFIFIAPPSIETLRDRLLNRGTETPETLERRFRNAKAELIFGMTPGNFDAIIVNDNLEQACSDFTTAVLDMYLLNE
;
A
#
# COMPACT_ATOMS: atom_id res chain seq x y z
N MET A 1 -20.62 -6.60 -42.74
CA MET A 1 -21.02 -6.47 -41.32
C MET A 1 -19.76 -6.13 -40.53
N SER A 2 -19.68 -4.89 -40.06
CA SER A 2 -18.54 -4.38 -39.30
C SER A 2 -18.52 -5.03 -37.91
N ILE A 3 -17.47 -5.78 -37.62
CA ILE A 3 -17.20 -6.26 -36.26
C ILE A 3 -16.69 -5.02 -35.51
N SER A 4 -17.58 -4.42 -34.72
CA SER A 4 -17.23 -3.35 -33.80
C SER A 4 -16.16 -3.87 -32.84
N SER A 5 -14.93 -3.38 -32.99
CA SER A 5 -13.86 -3.54 -32.00
C SER A 5 -14.23 -2.70 -30.79
N THR A 6 -15.02 -3.27 -29.88
CA THR A 6 -15.24 -2.68 -28.56
C THR A 6 -13.91 -2.69 -27.83
N SER A 7 -13.22 -1.55 -27.86
CA SER A 7 -12.16 -1.21 -26.93
C SER A 7 -12.75 -1.35 -25.52
N LEU A 8 -12.45 -2.48 -24.86
CA LEU A 8 -12.76 -2.72 -23.47
C LEU A 8 -11.95 -1.68 -22.68
N ARG A 9 -12.60 -0.59 -22.27
CA ARG A 9 -12.02 0.31 -21.28
C ARG A 9 -11.72 -0.54 -20.03
N PRO A 10 -10.57 -0.37 -19.36
CA PRO A 10 -10.28 -1.13 -18.15
C PRO A 10 -11.35 -0.82 -17.08
N SER A 11 -11.61 -1.79 -16.21
CA SER A 11 -12.41 -1.65 -14.98
C SER A 11 -12.00 -0.41 -14.16
N LYS A 12 -12.90 0.12 -13.31
CA LYS A 12 -12.66 1.23 -12.34
C LYS A 12 -11.22 1.15 -11.77
N PRO A 13 -10.46 2.27 -11.72
CA PRO A 13 -9.09 2.23 -11.20
C PRO A 13 -9.05 1.72 -9.76
N LEU A 14 -7.98 1.00 -9.42
CA LEU A 14 -7.72 0.60 -8.04
C LEU A 14 -7.22 1.80 -7.25
N ARG A 15 -7.86 2.08 -6.12
CA ARG A 15 -7.54 3.23 -5.28
C ARG A 15 -7.16 2.78 -3.87
N PRO A 16 -6.01 2.11 -3.68
CA PRO A 16 -5.57 1.73 -2.34
C PRO A 16 -5.28 2.98 -1.49
N LEU A 17 -5.57 2.89 -0.19
CA LEU A 17 -5.16 3.87 0.81
C LEU A 17 -3.82 3.45 1.39
N VAL A 18 -2.78 4.22 1.08
CA VAL A 18 -1.43 4.01 1.59
C VAL A 18 -1.23 4.88 2.83
N VAL A 19 -0.95 4.23 3.96
CA VAL A 19 -0.59 4.88 5.22
C VAL A 19 0.89 4.68 5.47
N CYS A 20 1.62 5.77 5.66
CA CYS A 20 3.05 5.77 5.94
C CYS A 20 3.34 6.71 7.11
N GLY A 21 4.48 6.53 7.77
CA GLY A 21 4.88 7.33 8.91
C GLY A 21 5.93 6.61 9.74
N PRO A 22 6.74 7.33 10.52
CA PRO A 22 7.87 6.72 11.19
C PRO A 22 7.46 5.71 12.26
N SER A 23 8.38 4.79 12.58
CA SER A 23 8.15 3.84 13.67
C SER A 23 7.90 4.59 14.98
N GLY A 24 6.89 4.17 15.74
CA GLY A 24 6.53 4.81 17.02
C GLY A 24 5.57 6.00 16.92
N VAL A 25 5.16 6.41 15.71
CA VAL A 25 4.22 7.54 15.54
C VAL A 25 2.76 7.19 15.87
N GLY A 26 2.41 5.91 16.02
CA GLY A 26 1.05 5.48 16.37
C GLY A 26 0.15 5.08 15.20
N LYS A 27 0.72 4.83 14.00
CA LYS A 27 -0.02 4.42 12.79
C LYS A 27 -1.00 3.28 13.06
N GLY A 28 -0.52 2.18 13.64
CA GLY A 28 -1.33 0.99 13.88
C GLY A 28 -2.59 1.30 14.69
N THR A 29 -2.49 2.15 15.72
CA THR A 29 -3.66 2.54 16.52
C THR A 29 -4.67 3.36 15.73
N ILE A 30 -4.20 4.32 14.91
CA ILE A 30 -5.07 5.13 14.05
C ILE A 30 -5.74 4.24 12.99
N ILE A 31 -4.96 3.39 12.33
CA ILE A 31 -5.45 2.44 11.32
C ILE A 31 -6.49 1.51 11.94
N SER A 32 -6.23 0.89 13.10
CA SER A 32 -7.20 0.00 13.77
C SER A 32 -8.52 0.71 14.08
N LYS A 33 -8.46 1.93 14.62
CA LYS A 33 -9.66 2.73 14.90
C LYS A 33 -10.41 3.12 13.62
N PHE A 34 -9.68 3.46 12.56
CA PHE A 34 -10.27 3.77 11.27
C PHE A 34 -10.93 2.53 10.63
N MET A 35 -10.30 1.36 10.69
CA MET A 35 -10.87 0.11 10.19
C MET A 35 -12.18 -0.20 10.91
N GLU A 36 -12.22 -0.09 12.24
CA GLU A 36 -13.44 -0.24 13.03
C GLU A 36 -14.54 0.76 12.64
N TYR A 37 -14.18 2.04 12.45
CA TYR A 37 -15.11 3.06 11.97
C TYR A 37 -15.66 2.73 10.57
N SER A 38 -14.77 2.34 9.64
CA SER A 38 -15.13 1.97 8.27
C SER A 38 -16.10 0.79 8.24
N LEU A 39 -15.93 -0.22 9.10
CA LEU A 39 -16.86 -1.36 9.22
C LEU A 39 -18.30 -0.94 9.50
N HIS A 40 -18.51 0.13 10.26
CA HIS A 40 -19.83 0.62 10.65
C HIS A 40 -20.34 1.81 9.83
N SER A 41 -19.48 2.39 8.98
CA SER A 41 -19.85 3.54 8.15
C SER A 41 -20.76 3.13 6.98
N ASN A 42 -21.82 3.90 6.74
CA ASN A 42 -22.68 3.77 5.55
C ASN A 42 -22.30 4.73 4.42
N VAL A 43 -21.29 5.58 4.65
CA VAL A 43 -20.85 6.58 3.67
C VAL A 43 -19.51 6.24 3.05
N LEU A 44 -18.60 5.59 3.79
CA LEU A 44 -17.32 5.13 3.26
C LEU A 44 -17.41 3.72 2.70
N PRO A 45 -16.58 3.37 1.69
CA PRO A 45 -16.32 1.97 1.39
C PRO A 45 -15.70 1.26 2.61
N LYS A 46 -15.79 -0.06 2.60
CA LYS A 46 -15.05 -0.87 3.59
C LYS A 46 -13.58 -0.91 3.20
N PHE A 47 -12.71 -1.15 4.17
CA PHE A 47 -11.27 -1.30 3.91
C PHE A 47 -10.79 -2.67 4.36
N GLY A 48 -9.85 -3.25 3.60
CA GLY A 48 -9.21 -4.53 3.91
C GLY A 48 -7.69 -4.44 3.71
N PHE A 49 -6.93 -5.25 4.43
CA PHE A 49 -5.49 -5.38 4.21
C PHE A 49 -5.22 -6.38 3.08
N SER A 50 -4.19 -6.11 2.27
CA SER A 50 -3.68 -7.09 1.31
C SER A 50 -2.87 -8.19 1.97
N VAL A 51 -2.92 -9.41 1.43
CA VAL A 51 -2.01 -10.50 1.80
C VAL A 51 -0.72 -10.39 0.98
N SER A 52 0.34 -9.80 1.56
CA SER A 52 1.64 -9.64 0.90
C SER A 52 2.39 -10.97 0.74
N HIS A 53 3.42 -11.00 -0.09
CA HIS A 53 4.31 -12.15 -0.26
C HIS A 53 5.53 -12.03 0.65
N THR A 54 6.07 -13.15 1.12
CA THR A 54 7.36 -13.18 1.82
C THR A 54 8.18 -14.43 1.54
N THR A 55 9.50 -14.32 1.57
CA THR A 55 10.43 -15.46 1.50
C THR A 55 10.77 -16.05 2.86
N ARG A 56 10.29 -15.42 3.95
CA ARG A 56 10.46 -15.94 5.30
C ARG A 56 9.65 -17.23 5.46
N GLN A 57 10.16 -18.18 6.22
CA GLN A 57 9.35 -19.34 6.63
C GLN A 57 8.19 -18.92 7.55
N PRO A 58 7.00 -19.55 7.44
CA PRO A 58 5.88 -19.28 8.33
C PRO A 58 6.26 -19.57 9.79
N ARG A 59 5.84 -18.69 10.70
CA ARG A 59 5.90 -18.90 12.16
C ARG A 59 4.80 -19.88 12.57
N PRO A 60 4.93 -20.55 13.73
CA PRO A 60 3.86 -21.38 14.27
C PRO A 60 2.54 -20.59 14.34
N GLY A 61 1.49 -21.11 13.70
CA GLY A 61 0.17 -20.47 13.64
C GLY A 61 -0.07 -19.55 12.44
N GLU A 62 0.97 -19.17 11.68
CA GLU A 62 0.78 -18.46 10.41
C GLU A 62 0.27 -19.44 9.34
N VAL A 63 -0.69 -18.98 8.56
CA VAL A 63 -1.36 -19.72 7.48
C VAL A 63 -1.07 -19.04 6.15
N ASP A 64 -0.62 -19.83 5.17
CA ASP A 64 -0.36 -19.39 3.80
C ASP A 64 -1.63 -18.87 3.12
N GLY A 65 -1.49 -17.78 2.36
CA GLY A 65 -2.61 -17.08 1.73
C GLY A 65 -3.51 -16.29 2.68
N VAL A 66 -3.27 -16.34 4.00
CA VAL A 66 -4.00 -15.56 5.01
C VAL A 66 -3.11 -14.50 5.65
N HIS A 67 -1.94 -14.91 6.14
CA HIS A 67 -1.01 -14.00 6.81
C HIS A 67 0.00 -13.42 5.82
N TYR A 68 0.55 -14.31 5.00
CA TYR A 68 1.40 -13.99 3.86
C TYR A 68 1.21 -15.08 2.80
N ASN A 69 1.55 -14.74 1.56
CA ASN A 69 1.89 -15.72 0.54
C ASN A 69 3.36 -16.12 0.74
N PHE A 70 3.61 -17.29 1.33
CA PHE A 70 4.95 -17.79 1.62
C PHE A 70 5.56 -18.41 0.37
N VAL A 71 6.55 -17.74 -0.21
CA VAL A 71 7.15 -18.12 -1.50
C VAL A 71 8.65 -18.36 -1.39
N THR A 72 9.24 -19.02 -2.39
CA THR A 72 10.69 -19.17 -2.45
C THR A 72 11.36 -17.87 -2.88
N ARG A 73 12.64 -17.69 -2.53
CA ARG A 73 13.45 -16.55 -3.00
C ARG A 73 13.57 -16.52 -4.53
N ASP A 74 13.69 -17.68 -5.17
CA ASP A 74 13.77 -17.77 -6.64
C ASP A 74 12.49 -17.28 -7.30
N PHE A 75 11.32 -17.71 -6.80
CA PHE A 75 10.04 -17.19 -7.26
C PHE A 75 9.96 -15.68 -7.09
N PHE A 76 10.33 -15.17 -5.91
CA PHE A 76 10.27 -13.74 -5.62
C PHE A 76 11.16 -12.94 -6.60
N GLN A 77 12.39 -13.40 -6.83
CA GLN A 77 13.33 -12.74 -7.73
C GLN A 77 12.88 -12.79 -9.18
N GLU A 78 12.30 -13.91 -9.63
CA GLU A 78 11.66 -14.01 -10.95
C GLU A 78 10.56 -12.94 -11.10
N LYS A 79 9.70 -12.77 -10.09
CA LYS A 79 8.60 -11.79 -10.12
C LYS A 79 9.08 -10.35 -10.06
N ILE A 80 10.17 -10.04 -9.35
CA ILE A 80 10.84 -8.73 -9.46
C ILE A 80 11.30 -8.49 -10.90
N ASN A 81 11.94 -9.49 -11.54
CA ASN A 81 12.48 -9.36 -12.88
C ASN A 81 11.40 -9.17 -13.96
N LEU A 82 10.17 -9.66 -13.72
CA LEU A 82 9.01 -9.38 -14.56
C LEU A 82 8.54 -7.91 -14.49
N GLY A 83 8.91 -7.17 -13.43
CA GLY A 83 8.78 -5.70 -13.31
C GLY A 83 7.40 -5.16 -12.92
N ASP A 84 6.31 -5.86 -13.24
CA ASP A 84 4.94 -5.39 -12.96
C ASP A 84 4.17 -6.27 -11.96
N PHE A 85 4.78 -7.33 -11.42
CA PHE A 85 4.12 -8.21 -10.45
C PHE A 85 3.96 -7.53 -9.08
N PHE A 86 5.06 -7.00 -8.54
CA PHE A 86 5.10 -6.27 -7.26
C PHE A 86 4.93 -4.77 -7.48
N ILE A 87 4.02 -4.15 -6.74
CA ILE A 87 3.86 -2.69 -6.70
C ILE A 87 4.88 -2.05 -5.75
N GLU A 88 5.32 -2.80 -4.75
CA GLU A 88 6.40 -2.49 -3.83
C GLU A 88 7.04 -3.79 -3.34
N HIS A 89 8.34 -3.74 -3.03
CA HIS A 89 9.03 -4.81 -2.35
C HIS A 89 10.23 -4.28 -1.57
N ALA A 90 10.63 -5.02 -0.53
CA ALA A 90 11.79 -4.72 0.30
C ALA A 90 12.48 -6.01 0.79
N GLU A 91 13.77 -5.91 1.11
CA GLU A 91 14.49 -6.97 1.81
C GLU A 91 14.77 -6.55 3.26
N VAL A 92 14.27 -7.34 4.20
CA VAL A 92 14.35 -7.08 5.64
C VAL A 92 14.90 -8.32 6.33
N HIS A 93 16.03 -8.16 7.02
CA HIS A 93 16.72 -9.26 7.73
C HIS A 93 16.95 -10.51 6.87
N GLY A 94 17.32 -10.33 5.60
CA GLY A 94 17.60 -11.42 4.65
C GLY A 94 16.36 -12.06 4.04
N ASN A 95 15.15 -11.64 4.42
CA ASN A 95 13.90 -12.09 3.81
C ASN A 95 13.32 -10.99 2.93
N MET A 96 12.74 -11.38 1.80
CA MET A 96 12.08 -10.46 0.89
C MET A 96 10.59 -10.39 1.24
N TYR A 97 10.02 -9.20 1.08
CA TYR A 97 8.61 -8.89 1.31
C TYR A 97 8.13 -8.06 0.13
N GLY A 98 6.89 -8.27 -0.31
CA GLY A 98 6.33 -7.41 -1.35
C GLY A 98 4.84 -7.61 -1.56
N THR A 99 4.18 -6.53 -1.94
CA THR A 99 2.76 -6.51 -2.24
C THR A 99 2.58 -6.59 -3.75
N SER A 100 1.86 -7.63 -4.21
CA SER A 100 1.59 -7.78 -5.63
C SER A 100 0.41 -6.91 -6.06
N PHE A 101 0.37 -6.56 -7.34
CA PHE A 101 -0.81 -5.87 -7.90
C PHE A 101 -2.07 -6.71 -7.69
N GLN A 102 -1.96 -8.03 -7.89
CA GLN A 102 -3.05 -8.97 -7.67
C GLN A 102 -3.56 -8.94 -6.23
N ALA A 103 -2.68 -8.83 -5.23
CA ALA A 103 -3.08 -8.76 -3.83
C ALA A 103 -3.95 -7.53 -3.51
N ILE A 104 -3.73 -6.39 -4.19
CA ILE A 104 -4.59 -5.20 -4.07
C ILE A 104 -5.94 -5.46 -4.73
N PHE A 105 -5.92 -6.05 -5.93
CA PHE A 105 -7.11 -6.35 -6.70
C PHE A 105 -8.01 -7.37 -6.01
N ASP A 106 -7.43 -8.38 -5.36
CA ASP A 106 -8.17 -9.39 -4.62
C ASP A 106 -8.95 -8.78 -3.45
N VAL A 107 -8.39 -7.79 -2.75
CA VAL A 107 -9.13 -7.05 -1.72
C VAL A 107 -10.39 -6.39 -2.27
N THR A 108 -10.36 -5.90 -3.51
CA THR A 108 -11.54 -5.28 -4.15
C THR A 108 -12.58 -6.29 -4.62
N LYS A 109 -12.20 -7.56 -4.78
CA LYS A 109 -13.04 -8.61 -5.36
C LYS A 109 -13.56 -9.62 -4.37
N VAL A 110 -12.82 -9.89 -3.30
CA VAL A 110 -12.98 -11.08 -2.50
C VAL A 110 -13.39 -10.74 -1.07
N SER A 111 -14.44 -11.41 -0.65
CA SER A 111 -14.71 -11.82 0.71
C SER A 111 -13.82 -12.98 1.09
N ASP A 112 -12.72 -12.67 1.77
CA ASP A 112 -11.96 -13.72 2.45
C ASP A 112 -12.71 -14.01 3.75
N GLY A 113 -13.13 -15.26 3.94
CA GLY A 113 -13.88 -15.78 5.10
C GLY A 113 -13.15 -15.72 6.45
N GLY A 114 -12.41 -14.64 6.68
CA GLY A 114 -11.77 -14.25 7.93
C GLY A 114 -11.84 -12.74 8.20
N SER A 115 -12.52 -11.95 7.36
CA SER A 115 -12.80 -10.53 7.65
C SER A 115 -14.20 -10.34 8.22
N ASP A 116 -14.37 -9.45 9.20
CA ASP A 116 -15.69 -9.01 9.72
C ASP A 116 -16.57 -8.29 8.67
N ILE A 117 -16.10 -8.18 7.42
CA ILE A 117 -16.78 -7.55 6.31
C ILE A 117 -17.62 -8.62 5.59
N PRO A 118 -18.93 -8.41 5.38
CA PRO A 118 -19.78 -9.34 4.65
C PRO A 118 -19.36 -9.55 3.19
N ASP A 119 -19.81 -10.68 2.63
CA ASP A 119 -19.69 -11.01 1.21
C ASP A 119 -20.42 -10.00 0.33
N GLY A 120 -19.86 -9.69 -0.84
CA GLY A 120 -20.47 -8.80 -1.84
C GLY A 120 -20.39 -7.30 -1.51
N VAL A 121 -19.72 -6.91 -0.42
CA VAL A 121 -19.46 -5.51 -0.08
C VAL A 121 -18.18 -5.03 -0.76
N GLU A 122 -18.23 -3.92 -1.49
CA GLU A 122 -17.05 -3.29 -2.11
C GLU A 122 -16.04 -2.85 -1.04
N ARG A 123 -14.77 -3.16 -1.26
CA ARG A 123 -13.67 -2.83 -0.35
C ARG A 123 -12.56 -2.09 -1.10
N GLN A 124 -11.86 -1.24 -0.37
CA GLN A 124 -10.62 -0.62 -0.80
C GLN A 124 -9.46 -1.24 -0.02
N CYS A 125 -8.32 -1.39 -0.69
CA CYS A 125 -7.12 -1.92 -0.03
C CYS A 125 -6.47 -0.85 0.85
N LEU A 126 -6.14 -1.18 2.09
CA LEU A 126 -5.32 -0.36 2.98
C LEU A 126 -3.92 -0.98 3.07
N LEU A 127 -2.89 -0.17 2.86
CA LEU A 127 -1.48 -0.56 2.92
C LEU A 127 -0.77 0.23 4.03
N ASP A 128 -0.22 -0.45 5.04
CA ASP A 128 0.70 0.13 6.02
C ASP A 128 2.14 -0.15 5.56
N ILE A 129 2.77 0.83 4.91
CA ILE A 129 4.08 0.69 4.28
C ILE A 129 5.01 1.84 4.65
N ASP A 130 6.32 1.61 4.49
CA ASP A 130 7.33 2.64 4.73
C ASP A 130 7.53 3.57 3.52
N VAL A 131 8.47 4.51 3.68
CA VAL A 131 8.81 5.49 2.65
C VAL A 131 9.35 4.86 1.37
N GLU A 132 10.09 3.75 1.46
CA GLU A 132 10.60 3.06 0.27
C GLU A 132 9.47 2.34 -0.48
N GLY A 133 8.50 1.80 0.25
CA GLY A 133 7.24 1.31 -0.29
C GLY A 133 6.47 2.41 -1.03
N VAL A 134 6.31 3.59 -0.42
CA VAL A 134 5.64 4.75 -1.04
C VAL A 134 6.31 5.17 -2.34
N LYS A 135 7.64 5.28 -2.35
CA LYS A 135 8.42 5.61 -3.56
C LYS A 135 8.21 4.56 -4.65
N SER A 136 8.21 3.28 -4.28
CA SER A 136 8.00 2.16 -5.21
C SER A 136 6.64 2.23 -5.88
N ILE A 137 5.57 2.47 -5.10
CA ILE A 137 4.21 2.62 -5.63
C ILE A 137 4.10 3.83 -6.56
N LYS A 138 4.60 5.00 -6.15
CA LYS A 138 4.59 6.20 -7.02
C LYS A 138 5.37 5.97 -8.32
N GLY A 139 6.50 5.25 -8.25
CA GLY A 139 7.26 4.83 -9.42
C GLY A 139 6.47 3.88 -10.32
N PHE A 140 5.74 2.92 -9.74
CA PHE A 140 4.85 2.01 -10.45
C PHE A 140 3.72 2.76 -11.18
N GLN A 141 3.03 3.69 -10.49
CA GLN A 141 1.98 4.52 -11.08
C GLN A 141 2.51 5.35 -12.25
N SER A 142 3.70 5.95 -12.10
CA SER A 142 4.35 6.71 -13.17
C SER A 142 4.65 5.85 -14.40
N ARG A 143 5.12 4.61 -14.20
CA ARG A 143 5.36 3.66 -15.29
C ARG A 143 4.06 3.25 -16.00
N GLN A 144 2.97 3.01 -15.27
CA GLN A 144 1.66 2.72 -15.87
C GLN A 144 1.17 3.89 -16.74
N GLN A 145 1.26 5.12 -16.23
CA GLN A 145 0.84 6.31 -16.96
C GLN A 145 1.67 6.53 -18.24
N LEU A 146 2.99 6.33 -18.17
CA LEU A 146 3.87 6.41 -19.34
C LEU A 146 3.50 5.37 -20.40
N LYS A 147 3.27 4.10 -20.01
CA LYS A 147 2.85 3.04 -20.94
C LYS A 147 1.55 3.41 -21.68
N LEU A 148 0.58 4.00 -20.98
CA LEU A 148 -0.68 4.47 -21.58
C LEU A 148 -0.48 5.62 -22.57
N SER A 149 0.47 6.52 -22.29
CA SER A 149 0.80 7.64 -23.19
C SER A 149 1.57 7.22 -24.46
N MET A 150 2.06 5.98 -24.54
CA MET A 150 2.96 5.51 -25.60
C MET A 150 2.32 4.57 -26.65
N GLU A 151 1.02 4.22 -26.57
CA GLU A 151 0.36 3.41 -27.62
C GLU A 151 -0.56 4.21 -28.57
N PRO A 152 -0.43 4.06 -29.92
CA PRO A 152 0.73 3.57 -30.67
C PRO A 152 1.19 4.47 -31.85
N THR A 153 2.51 4.55 -32.05
CA THR A 153 3.11 4.80 -33.38
C THR A 153 4.00 3.65 -33.88
N LEU A 154 4.31 2.60 -33.10
CA LEU A 154 5.22 1.54 -33.57
C LEU A 154 4.61 0.14 -33.59
N GLY A 155 4.62 -0.45 -34.78
CA GLY A 155 4.18 -1.81 -35.05
C GLY A 155 5.15 -2.89 -34.55
N LYS A 156 4.56 -4.02 -34.17
CA LYS A 156 5.08 -5.40 -34.21
C LYS A 156 6.58 -5.58 -33.90
N ALA A 157 6.89 -5.83 -32.63
CA ALA A 157 7.99 -6.70 -32.25
C ALA A 157 7.48 -7.82 -31.33
N LYS A 158 7.73 -9.06 -31.73
CA LYS A 158 7.30 -10.31 -31.10
C LYS A 158 8.45 -10.90 -30.28
N SER A 159 8.49 -10.69 -28.97
CA SER A 159 9.29 -11.56 -28.08
C SER A 159 8.93 -11.50 -26.59
N THR A 160 8.08 -10.56 -26.15
CA THR A 160 7.62 -10.46 -24.74
C THR A 160 6.12 -10.72 -24.55
N GLN A 161 5.49 -11.32 -25.57
CA GLN A 161 4.04 -11.25 -25.81
C GLN A 161 3.14 -11.93 -24.78
N GLN A 162 3.64 -12.75 -23.85
CA GLN A 162 2.77 -13.54 -22.98
C GLN A 162 2.43 -12.87 -21.64
N TYR A 163 3.35 -12.09 -21.04
CA TYR A 163 3.05 -11.27 -19.85
C TYR A 163 2.63 -9.83 -20.23
N ALA A 164 3.11 -9.31 -21.37
CA ALA A 164 2.70 -8.02 -21.90
C ALA A 164 1.25 -8.00 -22.43
N SER A 165 0.65 -9.18 -22.68
CA SER A 165 -0.77 -9.29 -23.01
C SER A 165 -1.68 -9.21 -21.78
N GLU A 166 -1.21 -9.67 -20.61
CA GLU A 166 -2.00 -9.66 -19.37
C GLU A 166 -1.98 -8.28 -18.68
N THR A 167 -0.87 -7.54 -18.76
CA THR A 167 -0.77 -6.18 -18.20
C THR A 167 -1.58 -5.11 -18.95
N ARG A 168 -2.08 -5.41 -20.15
CA ARG A 168 -2.95 -4.51 -20.94
C ARG A 168 -4.39 -4.41 -20.41
N GLU A 169 -4.80 -5.35 -19.56
CA GLU A 169 -6.15 -5.38 -18.97
C GLU A 169 -6.17 -5.03 -17.48
N LEU A 170 -5.01 -4.80 -16.86
CA LEU A 170 -4.96 -4.42 -15.45
C LEU A 170 -5.53 -3.00 -15.26
N PRO A 171 -6.39 -2.78 -14.25
CA PRO A 171 -6.85 -1.44 -13.92
C PRO A 171 -5.68 -0.53 -13.55
N LEU A 172 -5.88 0.77 -13.75
CA LEU A 172 -4.92 1.77 -13.29
C LEU A 172 -4.80 1.73 -11.76
N LEU A 173 -3.57 1.87 -11.26
CA LEU A 173 -3.32 2.09 -9.84
C LEU A 173 -3.31 3.60 -9.54
N CYS A 174 -4.30 4.05 -8.77
CA CYS A 174 -4.48 5.44 -8.34
C CYS A 174 -4.49 5.49 -6.80
N ALA A 175 -3.34 5.21 -6.19
CA ALA A 175 -3.21 5.20 -4.73
C ALA A 175 -3.39 6.60 -4.13
N ASN A 176 -4.08 6.65 -2.97
CA ASN A 176 -4.13 7.83 -2.11
C ASN A 176 -3.13 7.63 -0.96
N PHE A 177 -2.40 8.68 -0.57
CA PHE A 177 -1.29 8.62 0.38
C PHE A 177 -1.53 9.50 1.59
N ILE A 178 -1.52 8.91 2.78
CA ILE A 178 -1.57 9.62 4.07
C ILE A 178 -0.26 9.41 4.83
N PHE A 179 0.36 10.50 5.27
CA PHE A 179 1.50 10.47 6.18
C PHE A 179 1.07 10.76 7.60
N ILE A 180 1.44 9.89 8.55
CA ILE A 180 1.25 10.13 9.98
C ILE A 180 2.55 10.71 10.55
N ALA A 181 2.49 11.95 11.02
CA ALA A 181 3.61 12.67 11.62
C ALA A 181 3.47 12.74 13.16
N PRO A 182 4.59 12.74 13.92
CA PRO A 182 4.57 13.14 15.31
C PRO A 182 4.42 14.68 15.41
N PRO A 183 4.01 15.22 16.58
CA PRO A 183 3.99 16.67 16.80
C PRO A 183 5.37 17.30 16.71
N SER A 184 6.41 16.56 17.12
CA SER A 184 7.80 16.97 17.01
C SER A 184 8.74 15.76 16.93
N ILE A 185 9.97 16.00 16.47
CA ILE A 185 11.00 14.97 16.42
C ILE A 185 11.43 14.54 17.83
N GLU A 186 11.39 15.45 18.80
CA GLU A 186 11.67 15.19 20.21
C GLU A 186 10.64 14.22 20.79
N THR A 187 9.35 14.47 20.53
CA THR A 187 8.27 13.57 20.96
C THR A 187 8.46 12.16 20.40
N LEU A 188 8.91 12.06 19.15
CA LEU A 188 9.21 10.76 18.55
C LEU A 188 10.41 10.07 19.20
N ARG A 189 11.46 10.83 19.54
CA ARG A 189 12.63 10.32 20.27
C ARG A 189 12.23 9.72 21.61
N ASP A 190 11.40 10.42 22.38
CA ASP A 190 10.94 9.98 23.69
C ASP A 190 10.06 8.72 23.59
N ARG A 191 9.19 8.65 22.58
CA ARG A 191 8.39 7.45 22.29
C ARG A 191 9.25 6.24 21.94
N LEU A 192 10.36 6.43 21.22
CA LEU A 192 11.31 5.35 20.90
C LEU A 192 12.11 4.90 22.13
N LEU A 193 12.54 5.84 22.97
CA LEU A 193 13.26 5.58 24.23
C LEU A 193 12.42 4.76 25.22
N ASN A 194 11.15 5.14 25.41
CA ASN A 194 10.27 4.54 26.41
C ASN A 194 9.86 3.09 26.10
N ARG A 195 10.19 2.55 24.91
CA ARG A 195 9.95 1.13 24.58
C ARG A 195 10.88 0.16 25.30
N GLY A 196 11.95 0.64 25.94
CA GLY A 196 12.75 -0.11 26.93
C GLY A 196 13.47 -1.38 26.43
N THR A 197 13.47 -1.63 25.11
CA THR A 197 13.95 -2.90 24.52
C THR A 197 15.13 -2.70 23.57
N GLU A 198 15.69 -1.49 23.48
CA GLU A 198 16.69 -1.13 22.47
C GLU A 198 18.06 -0.80 23.03
N THR A 199 19.10 -1.22 22.32
CA THR A 199 20.48 -0.76 22.59
C THR A 199 20.64 0.68 22.12
N PRO A 200 21.58 1.47 22.71
CA PRO A 200 21.86 2.83 22.27
C PRO A 200 22.14 2.96 20.76
N GLU A 201 22.84 1.97 20.20
CA GLU A 201 23.18 1.91 18.78
C GLU A 201 21.95 1.69 17.89
N THR A 202 21.05 0.78 18.30
CA THR A 202 19.82 0.50 17.54
C THR A 202 18.87 1.69 17.59
N LEU A 203 18.79 2.35 18.74
CA LEU A 203 18.01 3.56 18.92
C LEU A 203 18.48 4.69 18.01
N GLU A 204 19.79 4.96 17.97
CA GLU A 204 20.33 6.04 17.14
C GLU A 204 20.11 5.76 15.64
N ARG A 205 20.21 4.49 15.21
CA ARG A 205 19.85 4.08 13.85
C ARG A 205 18.37 4.32 13.56
N ARG A 206 17.47 3.90 14.45
CA ARG A 206 16.02 4.12 14.27
C ARG A 206 15.67 5.61 14.24
N PHE A 207 16.31 6.40 15.09
CA PHE A 207 16.11 7.85 15.12
C PHE A 207 16.59 8.52 13.83
N ARG A 208 17.74 8.10 13.29
CA ARG A 208 18.23 8.57 11.98
C ARG A 208 17.27 8.22 10.84
N ASN A 209 16.77 6.98 10.81
CA ASN A 209 15.80 6.55 9.80
C ASN A 209 14.50 7.36 9.92
N ALA A 210 13.99 7.54 11.14
CA ALA A 210 12.80 8.33 11.40
C ALA A 210 12.94 9.79 10.94
N LYS A 211 14.13 10.41 11.11
CA LYS A 211 14.39 11.75 10.57
C LYS A 211 14.29 11.79 9.04
N ALA A 212 14.89 10.82 8.35
CA ALA A 212 14.81 10.75 6.89
C ALA A 212 13.36 10.53 6.42
N GLU A 213 12.62 9.67 7.11
CA GLU A 213 11.20 9.41 6.84
C GLU A 213 10.36 10.67 7.05
N LEU A 214 10.63 11.46 8.10
CA LEU A 214 9.94 12.73 8.35
C LEU A 214 10.24 13.78 7.29
N ILE A 215 11.49 13.92 6.86
CA ILE A 215 11.86 14.84 5.79
C ILE A 215 11.07 14.49 4.52
N PHE A 216 11.05 13.20 4.15
CA PHE A 216 10.29 12.75 2.98
C PHE A 216 8.78 12.97 3.16
N GLY A 217 8.23 12.59 4.31
CA GLY A 217 6.81 12.71 4.66
C GLY A 217 6.27 14.13 4.63
N MET A 218 7.06 15.08 5.11
CA MET A 218 6.70 16.49 5.19
C MET A 218 7.00 17.26 3.89
N THR A 219 7.66 16.63 2.91
CA THR A 219 7.95 17.28 1.62
C THR A 219 6.65 17.41 0.80
N PRO A 220 6.25 18.61 0.38
CA PRO A 220 5.02 18.82 -0.40
C PRO A 220 4.97 17.96 -1.67
N GLY A 221 3.81 17.37 -1.96
CA GLY A 221 3.57 16.53 -3.13
C GLY A 221 3.88 15.04 -2.93
N ASN A 222 4.52 14.65 -1.83
CA ASN A 222 4.74 13.23 -1.53
C ASN A 222 3.51 12.54 -0.95
N PHE A 223 2.65 13.25 -0.24
CA PHE A 223 1.44 12.72 0.38
C PHE A 223 0.25 13.62 0.09
N ASP A 224 -0.93 13.02 -0.04
CA ASP A 224 -2.19 13.72 -0.29
C ASP A 224 -2.74 14.33 1.01
N ALA A 225 -2.42 13.73 2.17
CA ALA A 225 -2.67 14.32 3.48
C ALA A 225 -1.56 14.01 4.49
N ILE A 226 -1.40 14.91 5.47
CA ILE A 226 -0.49 14.74 6.61
C ILE A 226 -1.32 14.86 7.89
N ILE A 227 -1.26 13.82 8.74
CA ILE A 227 -1.98 13.77 10.02
C ILE A 227 -0.97 13.85 11.15
N VAL A 228 -1.09 14.87 12.00
CA VAL A 228 -0.21 15.05 13.16
C VAL A 228 -0.79 14.33 14.38
N ASN A 229 -0.11 13.29 14.84
CA ASN A 229 -0.53 12.48 15.99
C ASN A 229 0.02 13.01 17.32
N ASP A 230 -0.49 14.18 17.71
CA ASP A 230 -0.30 14.77 19.04
C ASP A 230 -1.34 14.24 20.03
N ASN A 231 -2.62 14.35 19.66
CA ASN A 231 -3.76 13.80 20.37
C ASN A 231 -4.40 12.69 19.52
N LEU A 232 -4.56 11.50 20.09
CA LEU A 232 -5.05 10.33 19.35
C LEU A 232 -6.48 10.52 18.82
N GLU A 233 -7.37 11.12 19.61
CA GLU A 233 -8.77 11.32 19.20
C GLU A 233 -8.87 12.28 18.03
N GLN A 234 -8.17 13.42 18.13
CA GLN A 234 -8.10 14.38 17.03
C GLN A 234 -7.44 13.77 15.80
N ALA A 235 -6.34 13.04 15.94
CA ALA A 235 -5.66 12.39 14.82
C ALA A 235 -6.55 11.34 14.12
N CYS A 236 -7.38 10.60 14.87
CA CYS A 236 -8.36 9.67 14.28
C CYS A 236 -9.47 10.42 13.53
N SER A 237 -9.94 11.55 14.08
CA SER A 237 -10.91 12.41 13.41
C SER A 237 -10.33 12.96 12.11
N ASP A 238 -9.14 13.54 12.15
CA ASP A 238 -8.46 14.13 10.98
C ASP A 238 -8.17 13.08 9.92
N PHE A 239 -7.71 11.89 10.32
CA PHE A 239 -7.50 10.76 9.42
C PHE A 239 -8.79 10.37 8.71
N THR A 240 -9.89 10.24 9.45
CA THR A 240 -11.19 9.86 8.90
C THR A 240 -11.71 10.91 7.91
N THR A 241 -11.59 12.20 8.26
CA THR A 241 -11.93 13.31 7.36
C THR A 241 -11.12 13.26 6.08
N ALA A 242 -9.79 13.08 6.17
CA ALA A 242 -8.94 12.97 4.98
C ALA A 242 -9.36 11.82 4.07
N VAL A 243 -9.72 10.66 4.64
CA VAL A 243 -10.21 9.52 3.86
C VAL A 243 -11.59 9.81 3.24
N LEU A 244 -12.51 10.47 3.95
CA LEU A 244 -13.79 10.90 3.39
C LEU A 244 -13.59 11.81 2.17
N ASP A 245 -12.70 12.79 2.27
CA ASP A 245 -12.41 13.70 1.16
C ASP A 245 -11.83 12.94 -0.05
N MET A 246 -10.93 11.99 0.19
CA MET A 246 -10.30 11.19 -0.86
C MET A 246 -11.30 10.29 -1.59
N TYR A 247 -12.25 9.67 -0.89
CA TYR A 247 -13.11 8.63 -1.45
C TYR A 247 -14.54 9.08 -1.78
N LEU A 248 -15.03 10.20 -1.24
CA LEU A 248 -16.40 10.68 -1.48
C LEU A 248 -16.51 11.98 -2.27
N LEU A 249 -15.53 12.88 -2.15
CA LEU A 249 -15.57 14.17 -2.85
C LEU A 249 -14.93 14.13 -4.25
N ASN A 250 -14.33 13.00 -4.62
CA ASN A 250 -13.59 12.81 -5.87
C ASN A 250 -14.20 11.71 -6.79
N GLU A 251 -15.48 11.38 -6.59
CA GLU A 251 -16.28 10.53 -7.52
C GLU A 251 -17.23 11.37 -8.38
#